data_AF-A0A0F6SFD6-F1
#
_entry.id   AF-A0A0F6SFD6-F1
#
_cell.length_a   1.000
_cell.length_b   1.000
_cell.length_c   1.000
_cell.angle_alpha   90.00
_cell.angle_beta   90.00
_cell.angle_gamma   90.00
#
_symmetry.space_group_name_H-M   'P 1'
#
loop_
_entity.id
_entity.type
_entity.pdbx_description
1 polymer ?
#
loop_
_entity_poly.entity_id
_entity_poly.type
_entity_poly.pdbx_seq_one_letter_code
_entity_poly.pdbx_strand_id
1 'polypeptide(L)'
;MATSKKTTRKATTARPSPTVQIAERSLAALAPLREPERAAFLAQTTPEDRAALGARTRADGVLRDLGPLIAHIDASVAKYGTTIRYGAPRRAFLAQTTLELADALATATGKRDGATSASAQRNAALRRGRAVFGDLAHALSSIARGSAEAARLDAVERDFDHEDTLARGLRQLAELARGWIERARTDEAARALVAGAHLTEADVTSAERAAEALLTAGADRVGSGRASANDPPEVNVLEGIVLAEAREAWRAFEAARSNHPSIPRLPLGTALRQVIGTRPKRAKPKPAAPKT
;
A
#
# COMPACT_ATOMS: atom_id res chain seq x y z
N MET A 1 6.69 -19.15 -42.27
CA MET A 1 5.83 -18.03 -41.84
C MET A 1 4.91 -18.52 -40.75
N ALA A 2 5.18 -18.21 -39.48
CA ALA A 2 4.33 -18.56 -38.35
C ALA A 2 3.84 -17.27 -37.68
N THR A 3 2.54 -17.04 -37.75
CA THR A 3 1.87 -15.84 -37.23
C THR A 3 1.70 -15.96 -35.72
N SER A 4 2.47 -15.17 -34.96
CA SER A 4 2.32 -15.07 -33.51
C SER A 4 1.08 -14.24 -33.18
N LYS A 5 0.04 -14.90 -32.65
CA LYS A 5 -1.18 -14.26 -32.14
C LYS A 5 -0.84 -13.47 -30.87
N LYS A 6 -0.68 -12.15 -31.04
CA LYS A 6 -0.54 -11.19 -29.94
C LYS A 6 -1.88 -11.08 -29.21
N THR A 7 -2.02 -11.76 -28.09
CA THR A 7 -3.18 -11.63 -27.19
C THR A 7 -3.04 -10.36 -26.38
N THR A 8 -3.70 -9.30 -26.81
CA THR A 8 -3.86 -8.05 -26.05
C THR A 8 -4.80 -8.30 -24.87
N ARG A 9 -4.24 -8.32 -23.66
CA ARG A 9 -5.01 -8.34 -22.40
C ARG A 9 -5.77 -7.00 -22.29
N LYS A 10 -7.09 -7.06 -22.44
CA LYS A 10 -7.99 -5.91 -22.27
C LYS A 10 -7.98 -5.50 -20.81
N ALA A 11 -7.58 -4.26 -20.52
CA ALA A 11 -7.68 -3.68 -19.18
C ALA A 11 -9.16 -3.58 -18.78
N THR A 12 -9.60 -4.44 -17.86
CA THR A 12 -10.93 -4.36 -17.25
C THR A 12 -10.97 -3.13 -16.36
N THR A 13 -11.74 -2.11 -16.75
CA THR A 13 -12.12 -1.01 -15.86
C THR A 13 -12.93 -1.58 -14.70
N ALA A 14 -12.37 -1.53 -13.50
CA ALA A 14 -13.03 -2.02 -12.30
C ALA A 14 -14.33 -1.22 -12.07
N ARG A 15 -15.44 -1.93 -11.85
CA ARG A 15 -16.75 -1.31 -11.59
C ARG A 15 -16.69 -0.54 -10.27
N PRO A 16 -17.22 0.71 -10.19
CA PRO A 16 -17.19 1.50 -8.95
C PRO A 16 -17.93 0.77 -7.83
N SER A 17 -17.44 0.90 -6.59
CA SER A 17 -18.04 0.24 -5.44
C SER A 17 -19.50 0.70 -5.21
N PRO A 18 -20.37 -0.12 -4.60
CA PRO A 18 -21.74 0.29 -4.30
C PRO A 18 -21.84 1.60 -3.49
N THR A 19 -20.92 1.82 -2.55
CA THR A 19 -20.85 3.07 -1.77
C THR A 19 -20.57 4.28 -2.67
N VAL A 20 -19.61 4.16 -3.59
CA VAL A 20 -19.29 5.24 -4.55
C VAL A 20 -20.51 5.58 -5.40
N GLN A 21 -21.19 4.57 -5.95
CA GLN A 21 -22.40 4.77 -6.76
C GLN A 21 -23.53 5.45 -5.95
N ILE A 22 -23.69 5.10 -4.67
CA ILE A 22 -24.70 5.71 -3.80
C ILE A 22 -24.33 7.18 -3.51
N ALA A 23 -23.08 7.46 -3.19
CA ALA A 23 -22.60 8.82 -2.90
C ALA A 23 -22.69 9.72 -4.15
N GLU A 24 -22.29 9.23 -5.33
CA GLU A 24 -22.44 9.94 -6.61
C GLU A 24 -23.91 10.27 -6.90
N ARG A 25 -24.82 9.29 -6.73
CA ARG A 25 -26.26 9.50 -6.92
C ARG A 25 -26.83 10.52 -5.94
N SER A 26 -26.41 10.47 -4.68
CA SER A 26 -26.83 11.44 -3.65
C SER A 26 -26.36 12.84 -4.02
N LEU A 27 -25.09 12.99 -4.40
CA LEU A 27 -24.50 14.27 -4.79
C LEU A 27 -25.16 14.85 -6.05
N ALA A 28 -25.46 14.02 -7.05
CA ALA A 28 -26.13 14.44 -8.28
C ALA A 28 -27.56 14.98 -8.06
N ALA A 29 -28.21 14.59 -6.95
CA ALA A 29 -29.55 15.06 -6.59
C ALA A 29 -29.55 16.35 -5.75
N LEU A 30 -28.38 16.91 -5.42
CA LEU A 30 -28.21 18.06 -4.54
C LEU A 30 -27.58 19.24 -5.28
N ALA A 31 -27.81 20.45 -4.76
CA ALA A 31 -27.06 21.61 -5.22
C ALA A 31 -25.55 21.42 -4.90
N PRO A 32 -24.63 21.85 -5.77
CA PRO A 32 -23.20 21.78 -5.50
C PRO A 32 -22.85 22.48 -4.18
N LEU A 33 -22.00 21.83 -3.38
CA LEU A 33 -21.50 22.40 -2.14
C LEU A 33 -20.62 23.61 -2.45
N ARG A 34 -20.89 24.75 -1.82
CA ARG A 34 -20.07 25.96 -2.02
C ARG A 34 -18.81 25.88 -1.16
N GLU A 35 -17.70 26.40 -1.68
CA GLU A 35 -16.43 26.49 -0.93
C GLU A 35 -16.55 27.10 0.49
N PRO A 36 -17.26 28.22 0.73
CA PRO A 36 -17.43 28.74 2.09
C PRO A 36 -18.19 27.77 3.02
N GLU A 37 -19.11 26.97 2.50
CA GLU A 37 -19.85 25.96 3.28
C GLU A 37 -18.91 24.80 3.64
N ARG A 38 -18.14 24.31 2.66
CA ARG A 38 -17.13 23.27 2.87
C ARG A 38 -16.09 23.70 3.92
N ALA A 39 -15.57 24.91 3.81
CA ALA A 39 -14.62 25.47 4.77
C ALA A 39 -15.21 25.55 6.19
N ALA A 40 -16.47 26.01 6.32
CA ALA A 40 -17.15 26.11 7.61
C ALA A 40 -17.42 24.75 8.26
N PHE A 41 -17.72 23.71 7.47
CA PHE A 41 -17.89 22.34 7.98
C PHE A 41 -16.58 21.74 8.44
N LEU A 42 -15.50 21.93 7.67
CA LEU A 42 -14.17 21.52 8.07
C LEU A 42 -13.75 22.23 9.37
N ALA A 43 -13.93 23.55 9.49
CA ALA A 43 -13.51 24.33 10.65
C ALA A 43 -14.09 23.86 12.02
N GLN A 44 -15.12 23.00 12.03
CA GLN A 44 -15.68 22.41 13.25
C GLN A 44 -14.79 21.36 13.92
N THR A 45 -13.75 20.89 13.22
CA THR A 45 -12.77 19.93 13.73
C THR A 45 -11.37 20.32 13.29
N THR A 46 -10.37 20.10 14.15
CA THR A 46 -8.97 20.33 13.78
C THR A 46 -8.43 19.18 12.91
N PRO A 47 -7.36 19.40 12.14
CA PRO A 47 -6.64 18.31 11.46
C PRO A 47 -6.22 17.19 12.41
N GLU A 48 -5.77 17.52 13.63
CA GLU A 48 -5.35 16.58 14.65
C GLU A 48 -6.52 15.74 15.16
N ASP A 49 -7.68 16.36 15.40
CA ASP A 49 -8.90 15.66 15.81
C ASP A 49 -9.34 14.67 14.74
N ARG A 50 -9.27 15.06 13.46
CA ARG A 50 -9.63 14.18 12.33
C ARG A 50 -8.65 13.02 12.23
N ALA A 51 -7.35 13.27 12.28
CA ALA A 51 -6.33 12.22 12.23
C ALA A 51 -6.52 11.20 13.38
N ALA A 52 -6.74 11.71 14.60
CA ALA A 52 -7.00 10.87 15.77
C ALA A 52 -8.32 10.09 15.64
N LEU A 53 -9.34 10.67 14.99
CA LEU A 53 -10.61 10.01 14.75
C LEU A 53 -10.50 8.89 13.70
N GLY A 54 -9.83 9.14 12.58
CA GLY A 54 -9.61 8.16 11.51
C GLY A 54 -8.73 6.99 11.95
N ALA A 55 -7.71 7.25 12.77
CA ALA A 55 -6.83 6.20 13.31
C ALA A 55 -7.53 5.15 14.21
N ARG A 56 -8.81 5.36 14.56
CA ARG A 56 -9.61 4.42 15.37
C ARG A 56 -10.29 3.33 14.56
N THR A 57 -10.34 3.48 13.24
CA THR A 57 -11.03 2.56 12.33
C THR A 57 -10.13 2.25 11.13
N ARG A 58 -10.70 1.64 10.08
CA ARG A 58 -10.04 1.44 8.80
C ARG A 58 -10.95 1.99 7.71
N ALA A 59 -10.36 2.69 6.73
CA ALA A 59 -11.11 3.36 5.68
C ALA A 59 -12.01 2.40 4.87
N ASP A 60 -11.57 1.16 4.65
CA ASP A 60 -12.36 0.13 3.95
C ASP A 60 -13.66 -0.21 4.70
N GLY A 61 -13.58 -0.33 6.03
CA GLY A 61 -14.71 -0.59 6.90
C GLY A 61 -15.65 0.60 6.97
N VAL A 62 -15.10 1.81 7.05
CA VAL A 62 -15.87 3.06 7.06
C VAL A 62 -16.65 3.22 5.74
N LEU A 63 -16.00 3.04 4.59
CA LEU A 63 -16.68 3.11 3.28
C LEU A 63 -17.79 2.07 3.13
N ARG A 64 -17.63 0.86 3.67
CA ARG A 64 -18.67 -0.17 3.64
C ARG A 64 -19.92 0.26 4.42
N ASP A 65 -19.74 0.95 5.54
CA ASP A 65 -20.84 1.41 6.40
C ASP A 65 -21.52 2.68 5.85
N LEU A 66 -20.80 3.54 5.13
CA LEU A 66 -21.32 4.83 4.64
C LEU A 66 -22.37 4.71 3.53
N GLY A 67 -22.28 3.71 2.65
CA GLY A 67 -23.25 3.53 1.57
C GLY A 67 -24.69 3.38 2.09
N PRO A 68 -24.96 2.37 2.96
CA PRO A 68 -26.26 2.22 3.61
C PRO A 68 -26.68 3.44 4.43
N LEU A 69 -25.74 4.10 5.11
CA LEU A 69 -26.00 5.31 5.89
C LEU A 69 -26.53 6.45 5.01
N ILE A 70 -25.83 6.79 3.92
CA ILE A 70 -26.19 7.87 2.99
C ILE A 70 -27.56 7.59 2.36
N ALA A 71 -27.79 6.37 1.86
CA ALA A 71 -29.08 5.99 1.29
C ALA A 71 -30.23 6.14 2.29
N HIS A 72 -29.99 5.81 3.56
CA HIS A 72 -30.98 5.95 4.63
C HIS A 72 -31.24 7.42 4.99
N ILE A 73 -30.19 8.25 5.02
CA ILE A 73 -30.31 9.69 5.24
C ILE A 73 -31.19 10.31 4.14
N ASP A 74 -30.91 10.00 2.88
CA ASP A 74 -31.66 10.56 1.75
C ASP A 74 -33.13 10.16 1.79
N ALA A 75 -33.43 8.87 2.02
CA ALA A 75 -34.80 8.39 2.13
C ALA A 75 -35.55 9.06 3.31
N SER A 76 -34.88 9.25 4.44
CA SER A 76 -35.49 9.85 5.63
C SER A 76 -35.69 11.35 5.48
N VAL A 77 -34.73 12.08 4.93
CA VAL A 77 -34.88 13.53 4.67
C VAL A 77 -35.93 13.79 3.61
N ALA A 78 -36.06 12.94 2.59
CA ALA A 78 -37.15 13.04 1.62
C ALA A 78 -38.54 12.88 2.27
N LYS A 79 -38.65 12.03 3.29
CA LYS A 79 -39.92 11.75 3.98
C LYS A 79 -40.24 12.70 5.15
N TYR A 80 -39.22 13.17 5.87
CA TYR A 80 -39.36 13.89 7.15
C TYR A 80 -38.63 15.25 7.15
N GLY A 81 -38.36 15.82 5.97
CA GLY A 81 -37.32 16.83 5.76
C GLY A 81 -37.30 18.04 6.71
N THR A 82 -38.45 18.62 7.06
CA THR A 82 -38.50 19.79 7.96
C THR A 82 -38.19 19.45 9.42
N THR A 83 -38.30 18.17 9.79
CA THR A 83 -38.05 17.68 11.15
C THR A 83 -36.58 17.38 11.39
N ILE A 84 -35.85 16.91 10.37
CA ILE A 84 -34.44 16.51 10.49
C ILE A 84 -33.56 17.71 10.15
N ARG A 85 -32.82 18.23 11.15
CA ARG A 85 -31.89 19.36 10.98
C ARG A 85 -30.56 18.93 10.33
N TYR A 86 -30.65 18.26 9.19
CA TYR A 86 -29.50 17.80 8.40
C TYR A 86 -29.73 18.18 6.93
N GLY A 87 -29.50 19.46 6.64
CA GLY A 87 -29.87 20.09 5.37
C GLY A 87 -29.06 19.61 4.16
N ALA A 88 -29.50 20.04 2.97
CA ALA A 88 -28.87 19.68 1.70
C ALA A 88 -27.35 19.91 1.65
N PRO A 89 -26.78 21.04 2.14
CA PRO A 89 -25.33 21.25 2.12
C PRO A 89 -24.55 20.20 2.94
N ARG A 90 -25.06 19.79 4.11
CA ARG A 90 -24.41 18.75 4.94
C ARG A 90 -24.44 17.38 4.26
N ARG A 91 -25.56 17.03 3.62
CA ARG A 91 -25.67 15.81 2.81
C ARG A 91 -24.69 15.81 1.64
N ALA A 92 -24.56 16.92 0.93
CA ALA A 92 -23.59 17.08 -0.15
C ALA A 92 -22.15 16.94 0.38
N PHE A 93 -21.84 17.53 1.53
CA PHE A 93 -20.54 17.41 2.17
C PHE A 93 -20.21 15.97 2.60
N LEU A 94 -21.16 15.23 3.18
CA LEU A 94 -20.98 13.82 3.52
C LEU A 94 -20.72 12.95 2.26
N ALA A 95 -21.50 13.16 1.19
CA ALA A 95 -21.32 12.43 -0.06
C ALA A 95 -19.96 12.76 -0.71
N GLN A 96 -19.58 14.04 -0.78
CA GLN A 96 -18.31 14.48 -1.35
C GLN A 96 -17.11 13.91 -0.57
N THR A 97 -17.09 14.04 0.74
CA THR A 97 -15.99 13.53 1.58
C THR A 97 -15.89 12.01 1.55
N THR A 98 -17.01 11.29 1.36
CA THR A 98 -17.02 9.84 1.12
C THR A 98 -16.33 9.47 -0.19
N LEU A 99 -16.55 10.24 -1.26
CA LEU A 99 -15.87 10.04 -2.55
C LEU A 99 -14.38 10.37 -2.46
N GLU A 100 -14.01 11.46 -1.79
CA GLU A 100 -12.62 11.83 -1.54
C GLU A 100 -11.88 10.71 -0.77
N LEU A 101 -12.51 10.12 0.24
CA LEU A 101 -11.95 8.98 0.97
C LEU A 101 -11.79 7.74 0.10
N ALA A 102 -12.78 7.43 -0.75
CA ALA A 102 -12.74 6.28 -1.65
C ALA A 102 -11.61 6.41 -2.68
N ASP A 103 -11.40 7.60 -3.25
CA ASP A 103 -10.33 7.87 -4.20
C ASP A 103 -8.94 7.80 -3.55
N ALA A 104 -8.79 8.38 -2.36
CA ALA A 104 -7.56 8.31 -1.59
C ALA A 104 -7.19 6.87 -1.22
N LEU A 105 -8.18 6.06 -0.82
CA LEU A 105 -7.98 4.64 -0.51
C LEU A 105 -7.63 3.83 -1.76
N ALA A 106 -8.28 4.09 -2.89
CA ALA A 106 -7.95 3.43 -4.16
C ALA A 106 -6.52 3.74 -4.60
N THR A 107 -6.10 5.00 -4.48
CA THR A 107 -4.73 5.45 -4.76
C THR A 107 -3.72 4.79 -3.81
N ALA A 108 -4.02 4.75 -2.51
CA ALA A 108 -3.17 4.09 -1.51
C ALA A 108 -3.04 2.58 -1.75
N THR A 109 -4.13 1.92 -2.13
CA THR A 109 -4.15 0.48 -2.42
C THR A 109 -3.37 0.17 -3.70
N GLY A 110 -3.52 0.95 -4.76
CA GLY A 110 -2.73 0.81 -5.99
C GLY A 110 -1.22 0.94 -5.75
N LYS A 111 -0.80 1.83 -4.84
CA LYS A 111 0.61 1.93 -4.41
C LYS A 111 1.08 0.71 -3.60
N ARG A 112 0.21 0.15 -2.73
CA ARG A 112 0.51 -1.01 -1.86
C ARG A 112 0.66 -2.31 -2.66
N ASP A 113 -0.13 -2.50 -3.72
CA ASP A 113 -0.02 -3.67 -4.61
C ASP A 113 1.28 -3.67 -5.41
N GLY A 114 1.74 -2.49 -5.86
CA GLY A 114 3.06 -2.31 -6.47
C GLY A 114 4.22 -2.67 -5.53
N ALA A 115 4.14 -2.24 -4.26
CA ALA A 115 5.17 -2.51 -3.25
C ALA A 115 5.27 -4.01 -2.88
N THR A 116 4.15 -4.75 -2.87
CA THR A 116 4.12 -6.18 -2.58
C THR A 116 4.76 -7.00 -3.72
N SER A 117 4.52 -6.59 -4.97
CA SER A 117 5.17 -7.17 -6.16
C SER A 117 6.69 -6.91 -6.17
N ALA A 118 7.12 -5.68 -5.84
CA ALA A 118 8.54 -5.33 -5.78
C ALA A 118 9.30 -6.12 -4.70
N SER A 119 8.70 -6.34 -3.52
CA SER A 119 9.27 -7.18 -2.46
C SER A 119 9.43 -8.65 -2.89
N ALA A 120 8.43 -9.20 -3.59
CA ALA A 120 8.52 -10.55 -4.14
C ALA A 120 9.60 -10.69 -5.23
N GLN A 121 9.72 -9.70 -6.12
CA GLN A 121 10.75 -9.64 -7.16
C GLN A 121 12.15 -9.52 -6.55
N ARG A 122 12.32 -8.68 -5.51
CA ARG A 122 13.55 -8.54 -4.74
C ARG A 122 13.99 -9.85 -4.09
N ASN A 123 13.07 -10.52 -3.38
CA ASN A 123 13.37 -11.80 -2.75
C ASN A 123 13.73 -12.88 -3.79
N ALA A 124 13.10 -12.84 -4.97
CA ALA A 124 13.46 -13.72 -6.09
C ALA A 124 14.83 -13.36 -6.72
N ALA A 125 15.21 -12.09 -6.76
CA ALA A 125 16.52 -11.63 -7.22
C ALA A 125 17.63 -12.05 -6.25
N LEU A 126 17.43 -11.86 -4.94
CA LEU A 126 18.36 -12.29 -3.89
C LEU A 126 18.59 -13.80 -3.90
N ARG A 127 17.53 -14.61 -3.98
CA ARG A 127 17.68 -16.08 -4.06
C ARG A 127 18.46 -16.51 -5.30
N ARG A 128 18.16 -15.92 -6.47
CA ARG A 128 18.87 -16.23 -7.72
C ARG A 128 20.32 -15.76 -7.69
N GLY A 129 20.58 -14.55 -7.19
CA GLY A 129 21.93 -14.01 -7.04
C GLY A 129 22.81 -14.87 -6.12
N ARG A 130 22.29 -15.33 -4.99
CA ARG A 130 23.01 -16.22 -4.07
C ARG A 130 23.33 -17.57 -4.70
N ALA A 131 22.37 -18.16 -5.44
CA ALA A 131 22.59 -19.42 -6.14
C ALA A 131 23.70 -19.29 -7.20
N VAL A 132 23.59 -18.30 -8.09
CA VAL A 132 24.60 -18.05 -9.14
C VAL A 132 25.97 -17.73 -8.55
N PHE A 133 26.02 -16.95 -7.46
CA PHE A 133 27.27 -16.66 -6.76
C PHE A 133 27.92 -17.94 -6.22
N GLY A 134 27.15 -18.79 -5.53
CA GLY A 134 27.65 -20.05 -4.96
C GLY A 134 28.20 -20.99 -6.03
N ASP A 135 27.44 -21.19 -7.11
CA ASP A 135 27.83 -22.08 -8.21
C ASP A 135 29.10 -21.58 -8.91
N LEU A 136 29.15 -20.28 -9.25
CA LEU A 136 30.28 -19.69 -9.96
C LEU A 136 31.54 -19.60 -9.07
N ALA A 137 31.39 -19.25 -7.79
CA ALA A 137 32.49 -19.25 -6.84
C ALA A 137 33.06 -20.66 -6.64
N HIS A 138 32.20 -21.69 -6.60
CA HIS A 138 32.64 -23.08 -6.51
C HIS A 138 33.46 -23.50 -7.75
N ALA A 139 32.93 -23.24 -8.95
CA ALA A 139 33.64 -23.51 -10.20
C ALA A 139 35.01 -22.79 -10.25
N LEU A 140 35.05 -21.50 -9.92
CA LEU A 140 36.28 -20.71 -9.88
C LEU A 140 37.27 -21.21 -8.82
N SER A 141 36.80 -21.67 -7.66
CA SER A 141 37.66 -22.23 -6.62
C SER A 141 38.34 -23.53 -7.03
N SER A 142 37.68 -24.31 -7.90
CA SER A 142 38.24 -25.56 -8.40
C SER A 142 39.40 -25.31 -9.39
N ILE A 143 39.32 -24.25 -10.20
CA ILE A 143 40.34 -23.92 -11.22
C ILE A 143 41.44 -22.99 -10.71
N ALA A 144 41.16 -22.13 -9.73
CA ALA A 144 42.14 -21.18 -9.18
C ALA A 144 43.05 -21.80 -8.11
N ARG A 145 42.84 -23.07 -7.73
CA ARG A 145 43.62 -23.71 -6.68
C ARG A 145 45.11 -23.79 -7.06
N GLY A 146 45.95 -23.12 -6.28
CA GLY A 146 47.40 -23.06 -6.52
C GLY A 146 47.84 -21.99 -7.52
N SER A 147 46.94 -21.10 -7.96
CA SER A 147 47.25 -19.96 -8.82
C SER A 147 47.21 -18.63 -8.04
N ALA A 148 47.80 -17.57 -8.60
CA ALA A 148 47.76 -16.24 -7.99
C ALA A 148 46.34 -15.67 -7.92
N GLU A 149 45.42 -16.16 -8.76
CA GLU A 149 44.01 -15.79 -8.79
C GLU A 149 43.22 -16.36 -7.60
N ALA A 150 43.74 -17.32 -6.83
CA ALA A 150 43.11 -17.76 -5.58
C ALA A 150 42.90 -16.58 -4.61
N ALA A 151 43.91 -15.72 -4.47
CA ALA A 151 43.81 -14.52 -3.63
C ALA A 151 42.76 -13.52 -4.15
N ARG A 152 42.57 -13.45 -5.48
CA ARG A 152 41.52 -12.60 -6.07
C ARG A 152 40.12 -13.16 -5.79
N LEU A 153 39.96 -14.48 -5.82
CA LEU A 153 38.70 -15.15 -5.45
C LEU A 153 38.38 -14.99 -3.96
N ASP A 154 39.39 -15.00 -3.09
CA ASP A 154 39.21 -14.77 -1.66
C ASP A 154 38.87 -13.30 -1.33
N ALA A 155 39.31 -12.37 -2.16
CA ALA A 155 38.97 -10.95 -2.05
C ALA A 155 37.57 -10.59 -2.57
N VAL A 156 36.86 -11.51 -3.22
CA VAL A 156 35.48 -11.28 -3.67
C VAL A 156 34.59 -11.03 -2.46
N GLU A 157 33.78 -9.98 -2.51
CA GLU A 157 32.88 -9.61 -1.42
C GLU A 157 31.78 -10.68 -1.24
N ARG A 158 31.63 -11.20 0.00
CA ARG A 158 30.70 -12.30 0.34
C ARG A 158 29.55 -11.87 1.25
N ASP A 159 29.24 -10.58 1.31
CA ASP A 159 28.08 -10.11 2.05
C ASP A 159 26.81 -10.26 1.20
N PHE A 160 25.98 -11.20 1.64
CA PHE A 160 24.75 -11.59 0.98
C PHE A 160 23.52 -10.85 1.49
N ASP A 161 23.66 -10.00 2.50
CA ASP A 161 22.56 -9.30 3.16
C ASP A 161 22.25 -7.95 2.49
N HIS A 162 23.14 -7.48 1.62
CA HIS A 162 22.98 -6.26 0.82
C HIS A 162 23.02 -6.53 -0.69
N GLU A 163 22.00 -6.07 -1.41
CA GLU A 163 21.85 -6.28 -2.86
C GLU A 163 23.04 -5.72 -3.65
N ASP A 164 23.47 -4.51 -3.31
CA ASP A 164 24.57 -3.82 -3.98
C ASP A 164 25.90 -4.55 -3.78
N THR A 165 26.08 -5.15 -2.61
CA THR A 165 27.26 -5.92 -2.28
C THR A 165 27.28 -7.26 -3.01
N LEU A 166 26.16 -8.00 -2.99
CA LEU A 166 26.04 -9.24 -3.76
C LEU A 166 26.17 -9.00 -5.27
N ALA A 167 25.61 -7.90 -5.80
CA ALA A 167 25.76 -7.52 -7.20
C ALA A 167 27.23 -7.21 -7.56
N ARG A 168 27.97 -6.51 -6.70
CA ARG A 168 29.41 -6.28 -6.86
C ARG A 168 30.19 -7.60 -6.85
N GLY A 169 29.92 -8.49 -5.90
CA GLY A 169 30.55 -9.80 -5.83
C GLY A 169 30.29 -10.65 -7.09
N LEU A 170 29.05 -10.69 -7.59
CA LEU A 170 28.70 -11.38 -8.84
C LEU A 170 29.45 -10.82 -10.06
N ARG A 171 29.61 -9.50 -10.16
CA ARG A 171 30.39 -8.87 -11.24
C ARG A 171 31.88 -9.21 -11.15
N GLN A 172 32.45 -9.24 -9.95
CA GLN A 172 33.84 -9.67 -9.72
C GLN A 172 34.06 -11.13 -10.13
N LEU A 173 33.13 -12.03 -9.78
CA LEU A 173 33.21 -13.43 -10.22
C LEU A 173 33.06 -13.57 -11.74
N ALA A 174 32.15 -12.82 -12.36
CA ALA A 174 31.97 -12.81 -13.81
C ALA A 174 33.24 -12.35 -14.54
N GLU A 175 33.93 -11.32 -14.03
CA GLU A 175 35.19 -10.84 -14.56
C GLU A 175 36.31 -11.90 -14.45
N LEU A 176 36.44 -12.54 -13.28
CA LEU A 176 37.41 -13.63 -13.09
C LEU A 176 37.13 -14.81 -14.04
N ALA A 177 35.86 -15.20 -14.18
CA ALA A 177 35.45 -16.27 -15.07
C ALA A 177 35.77 -15.96 -16.53
N ARG A 178 35.49 -14.74 -16.99
CA ARG A 178 35.85 -14.28 -18.34
C ARG A 178 37.36 -14.34 -18.56
N GLY A 179 38.17 -13.92 -17.58
CA GLY A 179 39.62 -14.01 -17.66
C GLY A 179 40.13 -15.44 -17.89
N TRP A 180 39.54 -16.43 -17.21
CA TRP A 180 39.87 -17.84 -17.39
C TRP A 180 39.44 -18.38 -18.76
N ILE A 181 38.23 -18.04 -19.22
CA ILE A 181 37.72 -18.45 -20.54
C ILE A 181 38.59 -17.88 -21.67
N GLU A 182 38.99 -16.61 -21.57
CA GLU A 182 39.86 -15.99 -22.57
C GLU A 182 41.25 -16.62 -22.58
N ARG A 183 41.83 -16.90 -21.39
CA ARG A 183 43.13 -17.60 -21.29
C ARG A 183 43.10 -19.00 -21.89
N ALA A 184 42.00 -19.74 -21.71
CA ALA A 184 41.82 -21.09 -22.28
C ALA A 184 41.88 -21.14 -23.82
N ARG A 185 41.75 -19.99 -24.50
CA ARG A 185 41.94 -19.90 -25.95
C ARG A 185 43.39 -20.10 -26.36
N THR A 186 44.34 -19.66 -25.54
CA THR A 186 45.78 -19.68 -25.86
C THR A 186 46.60 -20.62 -24.97
N ASP A 187 46.08 -21.04 -23.82
CA ASP A 187 46.77 -21.92 -22.85
C ASP A 187 46.01 -23.25 -22.68
N GLU A 188 46.69 -24.37 -22.97
CA GLU A 188 46.14 -25.72 -22.90
C GLU A 188 45.83 -26.17 -21.47
N ALA A 189 46.63 -25.75 -20.47
CA ALA A 189 46.37 -26.07 -19.08
C ALA A 189 45.13 -25.33 -18.57
N ALA A 190 45.00 -24.04 -18.90
CA ALA A 190 43.80 -23.26 -18.59
C ALA A 190 42.56 -23.86 -19.28
N ARG A 191 42.68 -24.34 -20.51
CA ARG A 191 41.59 -25.01 -21.23
C ARG A 191 41.11 -26.28 -20.54
N ALA A 192 42.03 -27.13 -20.07
CA ALA A 192 41.69 -28.34 -19.33
C ALA A 192 40.95 -28.02 -18.01
N LEU A 193 41.41 -26.98 -17.28
CA LEU A 193 40.78 -26.54 -16.04
C LEU A 193 39.37 -25.98 -16.27
N VAL A 194 39.19 -25.09 -17.26
CA VAL A 194 37.88 -24.53 -17.63
C VAL A 194 36.91 -25.63 -18.04
N ALA A 195 37.36 -26.60 -18.85
CA ALA A 195 36.55 -27.74 -19.27
C ALA A 195 36.15 -28.64 -18.09
N GLY A 196 37.08 -28.93 -17.17
CA GLY A 196 36.81 -29.74 -15.98
C GLY A 196 35.84 -29.10 -14.98
N ALA A 197 35.83 -27.76 -14.91
CA ALA A 197 34.87 -27.00 -14.10
C ALA A 197 33.55 -26.69 -14.82
N HIS A 198 33.41 -27.10 -16.09
CA HIS A 198 32.28 -26.77 -16.96
C HIS A 198 31.98 -25.27 -17.03
N LEU A 199 33.01 -24.42 -16.94
CA LEU A 199 32.84 -22.97 -16.95
C LEU A 199 32.62 -22.45 -18.37
N THR A 200 31.53 -21.72 -18.59
CA THR A 200 31.10 -21.23 -19.92
C THR A 200 30.76 -19.73 -19.93
N GLU A 201 30.63 -19.15 -21.12
CA GLU A 201 30.14 -17.77 -21.31
C GLU A 201 28.69 -17.59 -20.79
N ALA A 202 27.91 -18.68 -20.71
CA ALA A 202 26.57 -18.63 -20.15
C ALA A 202 26.60 -18.35 -18.64
N ASP A 203 27.61 -18.83 -17.92
CA ASP A 203 27.79 -18.60 -16.49
C ASP A 203 28.14 -17.13 -16.21
N VAL A 204 29.02 -16.55 -17.04
CA VAL A 204 29.34 -15.12 -17.02
C VAL A 204 28.08 -14.28 -17.26
N THR A 205 27.31 -14.61 -18.31
CA THR A 205 26.05 -13.91 -18.64
C THR A 205 25.02 -14.06 -17.51
N SER A 206 24.95 -15.23 -16.88
CA SER A 206 24.06 -15.50 -15.75
C SER A 206 24.39 -14.62 -14.55
N ALA A 207 25.68 -14.53 -14.19
CA ALA A 207 26.15 -13.68 -13.10
C ALA A 207 25.89 -12.19 -13.34
N GLU A 208 26.13 -11.70 -14.56
CA GLU A 208 25.84 -10.30 -14.92
C GLU A 208 24.35 -9.97 -14.87
N ARG A 209 23.49 -10.86 -15.39
CA ARG A 209 22.03 -10.70 -15.30
C ARG A 209 21.52 -10.73 -13.87
N ALA A 210 22.08 -11.60 -13.03
CA ALA A 210 21.74 -11.67 -11.62
C ALA A 210 22.15 -10.38 -10.88
N ALA A 211 23.34 -9.85 -11.16
CA ALA A 211 23.80 -8.58 -10.62
C ALA A 211 22.89 -7.40 -11.04
N GLU A 212 22.52 -7.34 -12.32
CA GLU A 212 21.62 -6.28 -12.82
C GLU A 212 20.22 -6.35 -12.21
N ALA A 213 19.69 -7.57 -12.04
CA ALA A 213 18.40 -7.77 -11.39
C ALA A 213 18.41 -7.34 -9.92
N LEU A 214 19.53 -7.53 -9.20
CA LEU A 214 19.70 -7.07 -7.82
C LEU A 214 19.71 -5.54 -7.74
N LEU A 215 20.46 -4.88 -8.63
CA LEU A 215 20.52 -3.41 -8.68
C LEU A 215 19.17 -2.78 -9.05
N THR A 216 18.48 -3.36 -10.04
CA THR A 216 17.13 -2.93 -10.43
C THR A 216 16.16 -3.05 -9.25
N ALA A 217 16.15 -4.21 -8.58
CA ALA A 217 15.29 -4.43 -7.42
C ALA A 217 15.65 -3.54 -6.21
N GLY A 218 16.92 -3.14 -6.09
CA GLY A 218 17.41 -2.19 -5.07
C GLY A 218 16.98 -0.74 -5.36
N ALA A 219 17.04 -0.30 -6.62
CA ALA A 219 16.62 1.04 -7.05
C ALA A 219 15.12 1.27 -6.84
N ASP A 220 14.29 0.26 -7.12
CA ASP A 220 12.84 0.32 -6.91
C ASP A 220 12.45 0.60 -5.45
N ARG A 221 13.29 0.18 -4.48
CA ARG A 221 13.08 0.43 -3.03
C ARG A 221 13.15 1.92 -2.68
N VAL A 222 14.03 2.68 -3.34
CA VAL A 222 14.22 4.10 -3.05
C VAL A 222 13.01 4.92 -3.50
N GLY A 223 12.29 4.45 -4.52
CA GLY A 223 11.07 5.08 -5.03
C GLY A 223 9.79 4.74 -4.27
N SER A 224 9.71 3.59 -3.59
CA SER A 224 8.40 3.05 -3.15
C SER A 224 7.98 3.36 -1.70
N GLY A 225 8.87 3.86 -0.83
CA GLY A 225 8.56 4.12 0.58
C GLY A 225 8.14 2.87 1.38
N ARG A 226 8.23 2.93 2.71
CA ARG A 226 7.88 1.80 3.59
C ARG A 226 6.34 1.72 3.72
N ALA A 227 5.70 0.70 3.14
CA ALA A 227 4.29 0.45 3.35
C ALA A 227 4.03 0.07 4.82
N SER A 228 3.41 0.97 5.59
CA SER A 228 2.94 0.66 6.94
C SER A 228 1.66 -0.18 6.88
N ALA A 229 1.43 -1.01 7.90
CA ALA A 229 0.21 -1.82 8.07
C ALA A 229 -1.06 -1.00 8.33
N ASN A 230 -0.92 0.31 8.57
CA ASN A 230 -2.04 1.25 8.73
C ASN A 230 -2.30 1.99 7.41
N ASP A 231 -3.53 2.50 7.25
CA ASP A 231 -3.84 3.41 6.16
C ASP A 231 -2.90 4.63 6.24
N PRO A 232 -2.46 5.16 5.08
CA PRO A 232 -1.57 6.32 5.06
C PRO A 232 -2.14 7.50 5.86
N PRO A 233 -1.30 8.36 6.47
CA PRO A 233 -1.76 9.51 7.25
C PRO A 233 -2.80 10.37 6.54
N GLU A 234 -2.66 10.57 5.23
CA GLU A 234 -3.61 11.31 4.39
C GLU A 234 -5.00 10.65 4.32
N VAL A 235 -5.05 9.31 4.28
CA VAL A 235 -6.31 8.55 4.31
C VAL A 235 -6.96 8.65 5.68
N ASN A 236 -6.18 8.60 6.77
CA ASN A 236 -6.70 8.75 8.13
C ASN A 236 -7.33 10.14 8.37
N VAL A 237 -6.77 11.21 7.80
CA VAL A 237 -7.37 12.55 7.91
C VAL A 237 -8.73 12.60 7.19
N LEU A 238 -8.81 12.06 5.97
CA LEU A 238 -10.07 12.00 5.22
C LEU A 238 -11.11 11.11 5.91
N GLU A 239 -10.69 9.96 6.44
CA GLU A 239 -11.52 9.08 7.24
C GLU A 239 -12.09 9.81 8.46
N GLY A 240 -11.25 10.58 9.16
CA GLY A 240 -11.65 11.44 10.26
C GLY A 240 -12.69 12.49 9.90
N ILE A 241 -12.56 13.14 8.75
CA ILE A 241 -13.54 14.12 8.25
C ILE A 241 -14.90 13.44 8.07
N VAL A 242 -14.92 12.30 7.38
CA VAL A 242 -16.16 11.58 7.09
C VAL A 242 -16.82 11.05 8.36
N LEU A 243 -16.03 10.54 9.31
CA LEU A 243 -16.53 10.07 10.60
C LEU A 243 -17.12 11.21 11.45
N ALA A 244 -16.52 12.40 11.41
CA ALA A 244 -17.04 13.58 12.09
C ALA A 244 -18.39 14.00 11.52
N GLU A 245 -18.53 14.01 10.18
CA GLU A 245 -19.78 14.36 9.51
C GLU A 245 -20.87 13.29 9.71
N ALA A 246 -20.52 12.01 9.65
CA ALA A 246 -21.45 10.91 9.97
C ALA A 246 -21.95 10.98 11.43
N ARG A 247 -21.10 11.43 12.37
CA ARG A 247 -21.50 11.69 13.76
C ARG A 247 -22.49 12.85 13.85
N GLU A 248 -22.32 13.90 13.05
CA GLU A 248 -23.25 15.03 13.02
C GLU A 248 -24.61 14.61 12.45
N ALA A 249 -24.63 13.82 11.38
CA ALA A 249 -25.86 13.21 10.87
C ALA A 249 -26.57 12.38 11.96
N TRP A 250 -25.83 11.55 12.70
CA TRP A 250 -26.40 10.76 13.79
C TRP A 250 -27.02 11.61 14.90
N ARG A 251 -26.36 12.71 15.30
CA ARG A 251 -26.90 13.66 16.29
C ARG A 251 -28.18 14.32 15.80
N ALA A 252 -28.22 14.76 14.54
CA ALA A 252 -29.40 15.38 13.94
C ALA A 252 -30.59 14.40 13.91
N PHE A 253 -30.35 13.13 13.58
CA PHE A 253 -31.39 12.10 13.57
C PHE A 253 -31.90 11.72 14.97
N GLU A 254 -31.01 11.56 15.96
CA GLU A 254 -31.45 11.27 17.34
C GLU A 254 -32.24 12.46 17.94
N ALA A 255 -31.84 13.70 17.65
CA ALA A 255 -32.57 14.89 18.08
C ALA A 255 -33.93 15.05 17.37
N ALA A 256 -34.03 14.69 16.09
CA ALA A 256 -35.31 14.69 15.38
C ALA A 256 -36.23 13.59 15.94
N ARG A 257 -35.68 12.41 16.20
CA ARG A 257 -36.40 11.25 16.72
C ARG A 257 -36.89 11.40 18.16
N SER A 258 -36.19 12.15 19.01
CA SER A 258 -36.69 12.45 20.36
C SER A 258 -38.00 13.22 20.34
N ASN A 259 -38.23 14.03 19.29
CA ASN A 259 -39.46 14.78 19.09
C ASN A 259 -40.46 14.04 18.19
N HIS A 260 -39.97 13.19 17.28
CA HIS A 260 -40.77 12.44 16.33
C HIS A 260 -40.32 10.96 16.27
N PRO A 261 -40.83 10.10 17.17
CA PRO A 261 -40.38 8.71 17.30
C PRO A 261 -40.53 7.83 16.04
N SER A 262 -41.34 8.26 15.06
CA SER A 262 -41.53 7.58 13.77
C SER A 262 -40.35 7.75 12.81
N ILE A 263 -39.40 8.63 13.11
CA ILE A 263 -38.16 8.76 12.35
C ILE A 263 -37.28 7.53 12.65
N PRO A 264 -36.84 6.78 11.62
CA PRO A 264 -36.00 5.62 11.82
C PRO A 264 -34.60 6.01 12.34
N ARG A 265 -33.97 5.09 13.09
CA ARG A 265 -32.58 5.25 13.50
C ARG A 265 -31.65 5.05 12.31
N LEU A 266 -30.57 5.83 12.26
CA LEU A 266 -29.52 5.62 11.27
C LEU A 266 -28.87 4.24 11.45
N PRO A 267 -28.68 3.47 10.35
CA PRO A 267 -28.00 2.19 10.39
C PRO A 267 -26.49 2.40 10.57
N LEU A 268 -26.02 2.36 11.82
CA LEU A 268 -24.58 2.38 12.10
C LEU A 268 -24.01 0.96 11.96
N GLY A 269 -23.16 0.76 10.96
CA GLY A 269 -22.38 -0.47 10.79
C GLY A 269 -21.26 -0.61 11.83
N THR A 270 -20.40 -1.61 11.66
CA THR A 270 -19.41 -1.99 12.70
C THR A 270 -18.35 -0.90 12.91
N ALA A 271 -17.80 -0.32 11.84
CA ALA A 271 -16.78 0.72 11.94
C ALA A 271 -17.39 2.01 12.52
N LEU A 272 -18.56 2.42 12.03
CA LEU A 272 -19.25 3.61 12.54
C LEU A 272 -19.64 3.46 14.02
N ARG A 273 -20.06 2.27 14.47
CA ARG A 273 -20.40 2.04 15.89
C ARG A 273 -19.21 2.19 16.83
N GLN A 274 -18.00 1.84 16.40
CA GLN A 274 -16.78 1.98 17.21
C GLN A 274 -16.45 3.44 17.54
N VAL A 275 -16.95 4.37 16.73
CA VAL A 275 -16.60 5.80 16.80
C VAL A 275 -17.78 6.68 17.21
N ILE A 276 -18.99 6.36 16.75
CA ILE A 276 -20.22 7.14 16.97
C ILE A 276 -21.05 6.53 18.11
N GLY A 277 -21.10 5.20 18.20
CA GLY A 277 -21.98 4.47 19.13
C GLY A 277 -21.46 4.32 20.56
N THR A 278 -20.17 4.53 20.80
CA THR A 278 -19.60 4.46 22.16
C THR A 278 -19.94 5.73 22.95
N ARG A 279 -20.82 5.63 23.95
CA ARG A 279 -20.89 6.65 25.00
C ARG A 279 -19.51 6.74 25.67
N PRO A 280 -18.99 7.96 25.93
CA PRO A 280 -17.74 8.09 26.68
C PRO A 280 -17.90 7.37 28.02
N LYS A 281 -16.97 6.45 28.34
CA LYS A 281 -16.93 5.82 29.66
C LYS A 281 -16.79 6.95 30.68
N ARG A 282 -17.85 7.21 31.45
CA ARG A 282 -17.84 8.20 32.53
C ARG A 282 -16.70 7.83 33.47
N ALA A 283 -15.72 8.72 33.62
CA ALA A 283 -14.60 8.48 34.52
C ALA A 283 -15.13 8.16 35.92
N LYS A 284 -14.65 7.08 36.55
CA LYS A 284 -15.00 6.77 37.94
C LYS A 284 -14.52 7.95 38.80
N PRO A 285 -15.37 8.53 39.66
CA PRO A 285 -14.94 9.62 40.54
C PRO A 285 -13.79 9.12 41.43
N LYS A 286 -12.72 9.91 41.47
CA LYS A 286 -11.56 9.65 42.33
C LYS A 286 -12.06 9.67 43.79
N PRO A 287 -11.76 8.64 44.62
CA PRO A 287 -12.17 8.65 46.02
C PRO A 287 -11.57 9.87 46.71
N ALA A 288 -12.41 10.60 47.44
CA ALA A 288 -11.99 11.77 48.19
C ALA A 288 -10.92 11.34 49.22
N ALA A 289 -9.84 12.10 49.31
CA ALA A 289 -8.81 11.87 50.31
C ALA A 289 -9.42 11.94 51.72
N PRO A 290 -9.02 11.06 52.64
CA PRO A 290 -9.50 11.10 54.02
C PRO A 290 -9.12 12.44 54.65
N LYS A 291 -10.09 13.10 55.28
CA LYS A 291 -9.86 14.31 56.06
C LYS A 291 -9.05 13.92 57.30
N THR A 292 -7.85 14.49 57.42
CA THR A 292 -7.06 14.56 58.66
C THR A 292 -7.63 15.61 59.59
#